data_AF-W1DGE3-F1
#
_entry.id   AF-W1DGE3-F1
#
_cell.length_a   1.000
_cell.length_b   1.000
_cell.length_c   1.000
_cell.angle_alpha   90.00
_cell.angle_beta   90.00
_cell.angle_gamma   90.00
#
_symmetry.space_group_name_H-M   'P 1'
#
loop_
_entity.id
_entity.type
_entity.pdbx_description
1 polymer ?
#
loop_
_entity_poly.entity_id
_entity_poly.type
_entity_poly.pdbx_seq_one_letter_code
_entity_poly.pdbx_strand_id
1 'polypeptide(L)'
;MHEAFAAQTLANLQCLASDRFAREVLGRSQATGEVDESKFNVLGGSIAYGHPFAATGARMITQTLHELRRRGGGFGLVTACAAGGLGAAMIVEAE
;
A
#
# COMPACT_ATOMS: atom_id res chain seq x y z
N MET A 1 1.95 1.39 -1.30
CA MET A 1 1.72 -0.07 -1.45
C MET A 1 2.82 -0.68 -2.30
N HIS A 2 3.24 -1.91 -2.00
CA HIS A 2 4.14 -2.70 -2.83
C HIS A 2 3.46 -3.03 -4.17
N GLU A 3 4.11 -2.69 -5.28
CA GLU A 3 3.58 -2.96 -6.62
C GLU A 3 4.22 -4.24 -7.17
N ALA A 4 3.70 -5.41 -6.82
CA ALA A 4 4.25 -6.66 -7.37
C ALA A 4 3.96 -6.78 -8.87
N PHE A 5 2.75 -6.40 -9.26
CA PHE A 5 2.27 -6.34 -10.65
C PHE A 5 1.21 -5.24 -10.77
N ALA A 6 1.04 -4.65 -11.95
CA ALA A 6 -0.01 -3.64 -12.16
C ALA A 6 -1.40 -4.21 -11.85
N ALA A 7 -1.68 -5.42 -12.33
CA ALA A 7 -2.93 -6.13 -12.05
C ALA A 7 -3.11 -6.42 -10.56
N GLN A 8 -2.03 -6.78 -9.84
CA GLN A 8 -2.10 -7.01 -8.39
C GLN A 8 -2.52 -5.74 -7.66
N THR A 9 -1.89 -4.60 -7.97
CA THR A 9 -2.22 -3.32 -7.35
C THR A 9 -3.66 -2.92 -7.64
N LEU A 10 -4.04 -2.89 -8.92
CA LEU A 10 -5.39 -2.47 -9.35
C LEU A 10 -6.48 -3.38 -8.78
N ALA A 11 -6.28 -4.69 -8.77
CA ALA A 11 -7.24 -5.63 -8.17
C ALA A 11 -7.38 -5.41 -6.66
N ASN A 12 -6.28 -5.12 -5.95
CA ASN A 12 -6.35 -4.80 -4.52
C ASN A 12 -7.14 -3.50 -4.27
N LEU A 13 -6.91 -2.44 -5.05
CA LEU A 13 -7.67 -1.19 -4.93
C LEU A 13 -9.17 -1.43 -5.13
N GLN A 14 -9.56 -2.21 -6.16
CA GLN A 14 -10.95 -2.57 -6.39
C GLN A 14 -11.55 -3.40 -5.25
N CYS A 15 -10.81 -4.37 -4.71
CA CYS A 15 -11.29 -5.21 -3.61
C CYS A 15 -11.44 -4.42 -2.30
N LEU A 16 -10.52 -3.50 -2.01
CA LEU A 16 -10.57 -2.65 -0.82
C LEU A 16 -11.81 -1.73 -0.83
N ALA A 17 -12.18 -1.22 -2.01
CA ALA A 17 -13.36 -0.39 -2.22
C ALA A 17 -14.68 -1.20 -2.33
N SER A 18 -14.63 -2.53 -2.42
CA SER A 18 -15.81 -3.34 -2.71
C SER A 18 -16.52 -3.83 -1.44
N ASP A 19 -17.75 -3.35 -1.27
CA ASP A 19 -18.70 -3.85 -0.26
C ASP A 19 -19.00 -5.35 -0.41
N ARG A 20 -19.05 -5.83 -1.66
CA ARG A 20 -19.27 -7.25 -1.94
C ARG A 20 -18.10 -8.09 -1.42
N PHE A 21 -16.87 -7.71 -1.77
CA PHE A 21 -15.66 -8.42 -1.32
C PHE A 21 -15.56 -8.39 0.21
N ALA A 22 -15.86 -7.25 0.83
CA ALA A 22 -15.85 -7.12 2.28
C ALA A 22 -16.81 -8.10 2.97
N ARG A 23 -18.05 -8.23 2.48
CA ARG A 23 -19.05 -9.14 3.06
C ARG A 23 -18.77 -10.62 2.76
N GLU A 24 -18.49 -10.94 1.51
CA GLU A 24 -18.40 -12.33 1.04
C GLU A 24 -17.05 -12.99 1.35
N VAL A 25 -15.96 -12.21 1.44
CA VAL A 25 -14.60 -12.74 1.60
C VAL A 25 -13.97 -12.31 2.93
N LEU A 26 -14.14 -11.06 3.36
CA LEU A 26 -13.50 -10.55 4.58
C LEU A 26 -14.36 -10.68 5.84
N GLY A 27 -15.65 -11.03 5.70
CA GLY A 27 -16.59 -11.09 6.84
C GLY A 27 -16.83 -9.74 7.52
N ARG A 28 -16.70 -8.63 6.79
CA ARG A 28 -16.92 -7.26 7.28
C ARG A 28 -18.23 -6.69 6.74
N SER A 29 -18.86 -5.78 7.48
CA SER A 29 -20.15 -5.18 7.10
C SER A 29 -20.06 -4.25 5.89
N GLN A 30 -18.90 -3.63 5.66
CA GLN A 30 -18.66 -2.65 4.59
C GLN A 30 -17.22 -2.73 4.07
N ALA A 31 -16.99 -2.13 2.90
CA ALA A 31 -15.68 -1.97 2.27
C ALA A 31 -14.61 -1.46 3.24
N THR A 32 -13.34 -1.82 2.96
CA THR A 32 -12.21 -1.28 3.74
C THR A 32 -12.04 0.21 3.47
N GLY A 33 -12.28 0.63 2.22
CA GLY A 33 -12.28 2.02 1.79
C GLY A 33 -11.62 2.20 0.43
N GLU A 34 -11.99 3.28 -0.24
CA GLU A 34 -11.30 3.76 -1.43
C GLU A 34 -9.95 4.37 -1.05
N VAL A 35 -8.96 4.18 -1.92
CA VAL A 35 -7.65 4.79 -1.77
C VAL A 35 -7.58 6.04 -2.63
N ASP A 36 -7.24 7.16 -1.99
CA ASP A 36 -7.03 8.44 -2.68
C ASP A 36 -5.81 8.36 -3.62
N GLU A 37 -6.07 8.36 -4.92
CA GLU A 37 -5.05 8.25 -5.96
C GLU A 37 -4.00 9.37 -5.88
N SER A 38 -4.38 10.57 -5.40
CA SER A 38 -3.46 11.71 -5.28
C SER A 38 -2.38 11.51 -4.20
N LYS A 39 -2.56 10.50 -3.33
CA LYS A 39 -1.64 10.12 -2.25
C LYS A 39 -1.03 8.73 -2.47
N PHE A 40 -1.47 8.01 -3.49
CA PHE A 40 -1.06 6.64 -3.73
C PHE A 40 0.23 6.56 -4.54
N ASN A 41 1.30 6.03 -3.93
CA ASN A 41 2.60 5.79 -4.59
C ASN A 41 3.11 7.00 -5.41
N VAL A 42 2.96 8.23 -4.87
CA VAL A 42 3.23 9.52 -5.55
C VAL A 42 4.67 9.72 -6.06
N LEU A 43 5.62 8.92 -5.55
CA LEU A 43 7.01 8.93 -5.98
C LEU A 43 7.35 7.71 -6.86
N GLY A 44 6.37 6.94 -7.32
CA GLY A 44 6.57 5.65 -7.98
C GLY A 44 6.79 4.49 -7.00
N GLY A 45 6.57 3.27 -7.49
CA GLY A 45 6.64 2.04 -6.70
C GLY A 45 7.56 0.98 -7.28
N SER A 46 7.36 -0.26 -6.85
CA SER A 46 8.24 -1.39 -7.17
C SER A 46 8.25 -1.78 -8.65
N ILE A 47 7.19 -1.46 -9.41
CA ILE A 47 7.16 -1.71 -10.86
C ILE A 47 8.20 -0.83 -11.56
N ALA A 48 8.33 0.43 -11.12
CA ALA A 48 9.27 1.38 -11.72
C ALA A 48 10.70 1.19 -11.18
N TYR A 49 10.87 1.04 -9.86
CA TYR A 49 12.18 0.97 -9.22
C TYR A 49 12.78 -0.44 -9.15
N GLY A 50 11.97 -1.47 -9.33
CA GLY A 50 12.33 -2.86 -9.09
C GLY A 50 11.98 -3.36 -7.68
N HIS A 51 12.00 -4.68 -7.54
CA HIS A 51 11.64 -5.40 -6.33
C HIS A 51 12.76 -6.36 -5.89
N PRO A 52 13.86 -5.87 -5.29
CA PRO A 52 14.77 -6.73 -4.56
C PRO A 52 14.06 -7.28 -3.31
N PHE A 53 13.94 -8.61 -3.25
CA PHE A 53 13.27 -9.32 -2.16
C PHE A 53 13.89 -8.93 -0.81
N ALA A 54 13.04 -8.81 0.22
CA ALA A 54 13.35 -8.29 1.56
C ALA A 54 13.80 -6.83 1.65
N ALA A 55 14.61 -6.32 0.72
CA ALA A 55 15.07 -4.92 0.75
C ALA A 55 13.97 -3.90 0.41
N THR A 56 12.98 -4.30 -0.39
CA THR A 56 11.90 -3.40 -0.85
C THR A 56 11.07 -2.81 0.29
N GLY A 57 10.85 -3.56 1.39
CA GLY A 57 10.12 -3.06 2.55
C GLY A 57 10.81 -1.86 3.19
N ALA A 58 12.14 -1.96 3.41
CA ALA A 58 12.95 -0.87 3.94
C ALA A 58 12.93 0.36 3.02
N ARG A 59 13.08 0.16 1.70
CA ARG A 59 12.96 1.26 0.71
C ARG A 59 11.63 1.99 0.87
N MET A 60 10.52 1.25 0.88
CA MET A 60 9.18 1.84 0.94
C MET A 60 8.96 2.64 2.22
N ILE A 61 9.36 2.11 3.38
CA ILE A 61 9.25 2.80 4.67
C ILE A 61 10.05 4.11 4.64
N THR A 62 11.32 4.04 4.26
CA THR A 62 12.20 5.23 4.19
C THR A 62 11.68 6.26 3.20
N GLN A 63 11.23 5.82 2.02
CA GLN A 63 10.66 6.69 1.00
C GLN A 63 9.38 7.39 1.48
N THR A 64 8.48 6.67 2.15
CA THR A 64 7.26 7.26 2.73
C THR A 64 7.60 8.29 3.81
N LEU A 65 8.50 7.97 4.74
CA LEU A 65 8.92 8.89 5.79
C LEU A 65 9.56 10.17 5.22
N HIS A 66 10.42 10.05 4.22
CA HIS A 66 11.05 11.20 3.57
C HIS A 66 10.02 12.07 2.85
N GLU A 67 9.05 11.46 2.16
CA GLU A 67 8.00 12.20 1.46
C GLU A 67 7.06 12.92 2.42
N LEU A 68 6.70 12.29 3.55
CA LEU A 68 5.90 12.94 4.59
C LEU A 68 6.64 14.16 5.16
N ARG A 69 7.92 14.02 5.53
CA ARG A 69 8.74 15.15 6.00
C ARG A 69 8.80 16.28 4.97
N ARG A 70 8.99 15.95 3.69
CA ARG A 70 9.00 16.94 2.60
C ARG A 70 7.67 17.70 2.49
N ARG A 71 6.55 17.09 2.87
CA ARG A 71 5.20 17.67 2.87
C ARG A 71 4.79 18.32 4.19
N GLY A 72 5.66 18.36 5.19
CA GLY A 72 5.38 18.96 6.51
C GLY A 72 4.88 17.98 7.57
N GLY A 73 5.17 16.68 7.43
CA GLY A 73 4.88 15.65 8.42
C GLY A 73 3.55 14.92 8.21
N GLY A 74 3.11 14.19 9.23
CA GLY A 74 1.85 13.44 9.28
C GLY A 74 2.01 11.92 9.14
N PHE A 75 0.89 11.24 8.85
CA PHE A 75 0.81 9.79 8.82
C PHE A 75 0.86 9.22 7.39
N GLY A 76 1.48 8.06 7.25
CA GLY A 76 1.47 7.25 6.03
C GLY A 76 1.16 5.79 6.31
N LEU A 77 0.46 5.13 5.38
CA LEU A 77 0.20 3.70 5.41
C LEU A 77 1.07 2.98 4.37
N VAL A 78 1.96 2.11 4.85
CA VAL A 78 2.82 1.28 4.02
C VAL A 78 2.26 -0.15 4.03
N THR A 79 1.99 -0.72 2.85
CA THR A 79 1.44 -2.08 2.71
C THR A 79 2.21 -2.89 1.70
N ALA A 80 2.36 -4.19 1.93
CA ALA A 80 2.99 -5.11 1.00
C ALA A 80 2.31 -6.48 0.98
N CYS A 81 2.07 -7.02 -0.21
CA CYS A 81 1.82 -8.45 -0.39
C CYS A 81 3.17 -9.19 -0.44
N ALA A 82 3.17 -10.48 -0.10
CA ALA A 82 4.34 -11.32 -0.18
C ALA A 82 3.98 -12.73 -0.65
N ALA A 83 4.96 -13.41 -1.26
CA ALA A 83 4.85 -14.83 -1.55
C ALA A 83 4.57 -15.64 -0.27
N GLY A 84 3.97 -16.82 -0.43
CA GLY A 84 3.52 -17.64 0.71
C GLY A 84 2.16 -17.24 1.27
N GLY A 85 1.40 -16.39 0.56
CA GLY A 85 0.06 -15.98 0.99
C GLY A 85 0.06 -15.02 2.17
N LEU A 86 1.11 -14.19 2.27
CA LEU A 86 1.32 -13.27 3.38
C LEU A 86 1.12 -11.82 2.94
N GLY A 87 0.85 -10.97 3.92
CA GLY A 87 0.78 -9.52 3.74
C GLY A 87 1.18 -8.78 5.01
N ALA A 88 1.66 -7.56 4.85
CA ALA A 88 2.00 -6.66 5.95
C ALA A 88 1.42 -5.27 5.70
N ALA A 89 1.02 -4.61 6.78
CA ALA A 89 0.61 -3.22 6.80
C ALA A 89 1.24 -2.52 8.02
N MET A 90 1.72 -1.30 7.83
CA MET A 90 2.38 -0.49 8.85
C MET A 90 1.96 0.96 8.71
N ILE A 91 1.59 1.57 9.84
CA ILE A 91 1.45 3.03 9.93
C ILE A 91 2.81 3.61 10.32
N VAL A 92 3.23 4.65 9.60
CA VAL A 92 4.42 5.44 9.91
C VAL A 92 4.00 6.88 10.15
N GLU A 93 4.75 7.57 11.00
CA GLU A 93 4.56 8.97 11.32
C GLU A 93 5.87 9.73 11.11
N ALA A 94 5.77 10.93 10.57
CA ALA A 94 6.87 11.88 10.52
C ALA A 94 6.44 13.20 11.17
N GLU A 95 7.29 13.69 12.07
CA GLU A 95 7.19 15.01 12.70
C GLU A 95 7.90 16.08 11.87
#